data_AF-A0A6L5PKV4-F1
#
_entry.id   AF-A0A6L5PKV4-F1
#
_cell.length_a   1.000
_cell.length_b   1.000
_cell.length_c   1.000
_cell.angle_alpha   90.00
_cell.angle_beta   90.00
_cell.angle_gamma   90.00
#
_symmetry.space_group_name_H-M   'P 1'
#
loop_
_entity.id
_entity.type
_entity.pdbx_description
1 polymer ?
#
loop_
_entity_poly.entity_id
_entity_poly.type
_entity_poly.pdbx_seq_one_letter_code
_entity_poly.pdbx_strand_id
1 'polypeptide(L)'
;MVAIACHIANTRIRQHAFCRLKGHFLSVERMPRDVFMPMLSKSEASDNIDQLGDFRDYWRDSAEYPEVNRGNTRVEYPVQVAYEKPPGSRPTVFETTFVTFVDASPDEGRIELEETDRVSVNRYHLGYSPRFQTYVFDPSDGALLISGIAKDGKPYRVAILPTISPP
;
A
#
# COMPACT_ATOMS: atom_id res chain seq x y z
N MET A 1 -25.85 -9.44 55.74
CA MET A 1 -26.02 -9.07 54.32
C MET A 1 -26.63 -7.69 54.29
N VAL A 2 -25.88 -6.71 53.80
CA VAL A 2 -26.15 -5.28 54.00
C VAL A 2 -26.96 -4.74 52.83
N ALA A 3 -28.12 -4.16 53.15
CA ALA A 3 -28.86 -3.27 52.28
C ALA A 3 -28.21 -1.88 52.28
N ILE A 4 -28.45 -1.08 51.23
CA ILE A 4 -28.92 0.32 51.28
C ILE A 4 -28.77 0.91 49.87
N ALA A 5 -29.91 1.30 49.30
CA ALA A 5 -29.96 2.25 48.19
C ALA A 5 -29.72 3.67 48.75
N CYS A 6 -28.97 4.51 48.03
CA CYS A 6 -28.90 5.93 48.35
C CYS A 6 -29.05 6.76 47.07
N HIS A 7 -30.07 7.59 47.09
CA HIS A 7 -30.43 8.60 46.10
C HIS A 7 -30.14 9.94 46.79
N ILE A 8 -29.18 10.74 46.28
CA ILE A 8 -29.00 12.14 46.70
C ILE A 8 -28.67 12.98 45.49
N ALA A 9 -29.40 14.08 45.39
CA ALA A 9 -29.34 15.10 44.36
C ALA A 9 -28.36 16.24 44.72
N ASN A 10 -27.91 16.92 43.67
CA ASN A 10 -27.74 18.38 43.55
C ASN A 10 -26.51 19.11 44.13
N THR A 11 -26.13 20.14 43.35
CA THR A 11 -25.46 21.42 43.68
C THR A 11 -23.93 21.57 43.74
N ARG A 12 -23.42 22.27 42.70
CA ARG A 12 -22.35 23.29 42.63
C ARG A 12 -21.44 23.49 43.87
N ILE A 13 -20.12 23.50 43.67
CA ILE A 13 -19.24 24.69 43.71
C ILE A 13 -17.78 24.30 43.40
N ARG A 14 -17.11 25.24 42.72
CA ARG A 14 -15.72 25.33 42.24
C ARG A 14 -14.66 24.78 43.22
N GLN A 15 -13.63 24.15 42.66
CA GLN A 15 -12.24 24.49 42.97
C GLN A 15 -11.30 24.07 41.84
N HIS A 16 -10.25 24.87 41.66
CA HIS A 16 -9.28 24.84 40.59
C HIS A 16 -8.53 23.51 40.51
N ALA A 17 -8.43 22.94 39.31
CA ALA A 17 -7.36 22.01 38.96
C ALA A 17 -6.65 22.55 37.72
N PHE A 18 -5.56 23.26 38.01
CA PHE A 18 -4.60 23.79 37.06
C PHE A 18 -3.73 22.63 36.57
N CYS A 19 -4.21 21.87 35.57
CA CYS A 19 -3.39 20.84 34.92
C CYS A 19 -2.56 21.48 33.79
N ARG A 20 -1.32 21.79 34.17
CA ARG A 20 -0.19 22.20 33.35
C ARG A 20 0.11 21.17 32.26
N LEU A 21 -0.55 21.26 31.12
CA LEU A 21 -0.14 20.55 29.89
C LEU A 21 1.13 21.22 29.37
N LYS A 22 2.26 20.56 29.62
CA LYS A 22 3.54 20.86 28.98
C LYS A 22 3.31 20.84 27.46
N GLY A 23 3.57 21.97 26.83
CA GLY A 23 3.58 22.10 25.38
C GLY A 23 4.56 21.13 24.77
N HIS A 24 4.03 20.11 24.11
CA HIS A 24 4.59 19.64 22.85
C HIS A 24 3.65 20.16 21.77
N PHE A 25 3.99 21.33 21.27
CA PHE A 25 3.46 21.85 20.02
C PHE A 25 3.85 20.82 18.96
N LEU A 26 2.90 19.98 18.54
CA LEU A 26 3.07 19.17 17.33
C LEU A 26 3.16 20.18 16.20
N SER A 27 4.39 20.52 15.81
CA SER A 27 4.66 21.21 14.55
C SER A 27 3.99 20.37 13.47
N VAL A 28 2.87 20.87 12.96
CA VAL A 28 2.34 20.43 11.67
C VAL A 28 3.37 20.92 10.67
N GLU A 29 4.40 20.09 10.42
CA GLU A 29 5.32 20.30 9.31
C GLU A 29 4.46 20.34 8.05
N ARG A 30 4.21 21.56 7.56
CA ARG A 30 3.67 21.77 6.23
C ARG A 30 4.68 21.12 5.30
N MET A 31 4.31 19.97 4.74
CA MET A 31 5.12 19.34 3.70
C MET A 31 5.39 20.37 2.59
N PRO A 32 6.63 20.42 2.05
CA PRO A 32 6.93 21.27 0.92
C PRO A 32 5.94 20.94 -0.20
N ARG A 33 5.26 21.96 -0.75
CA ARG A 33 4.24 21.81 -1.80
C ARG A 33 4.79 21.30 -3.14
N ASP A 34 6.10 21.05 -3.20
CA ASP A 34 6.85 20.86 -4.44
C ASP A 34 7.63 19.53 -4.47
N VAL A 35 7.11 18.45 -3.85
CA VAL A 35 7.63 17.10 -4.14
C VAL A 35 7.07 16.66 -5.49
N PHE A 36 7.68 17.16 -6.56
CA PHE A 36 7.39 16.74 -7.93
C PHE A 36 7.91 15.32 -8.11
N MET A 37 7.01 14.35 -8.24
CA MET A 37 7.40 13.00 -8.67
C MET A 37 7.73 13.06 -10.15
N PRO A 38 8.98 12.77 -10.56
CA PRO A 38 9.33 12.79 -11.97
C PRO A 38 8.45 11.77 -12.70
N MET A 39 7.74 12.24 -13.72
CA MET A 39 7.06 11.33 -14.64
C MET A 39 8.13 10.56 -15.42
N LEU A 40 7.92 9.26 -15.55
CA LEU A 40 8.71 8.41 -16.43
C LEU A 40 8.47 8.82 -17.90
N SER A 41 9.46 8.53 -18.74
CA SER A 41 9.29 8.65 -20.18
C SER A 41 8.21 7.69 -20.70
N LYS A 42 7.73 7.94 -21.92
CA LYS A 42 6.73 7.04 -22.55
C LYS A 42 7.26 5.63 -22.75
N SER A 43 8.56 5.47 -23.05
CA SER A 43 9.18 4.15 -23.21
C SER A 43 9.25 3.42 -21.87
N GLU A 44 9.72 4.06 -20.81
CA GLU A 44 9.77 3.45 -19.47
C GLU A 44 8.38 3.06 -18.96
N ALA A 45 7.37 3.90 -19.22
CA ALA A 45 5.99 3.57 -18.88
C ALA A 45 5.44 2.39 -19.70
N SER A 46 5.87 2.23 -20.95
CA SER A 46 5.54 1.07 -21.78
C SER A 46 6.24 -0.19 -21.26
N ASP A 47 7.52 -0.09 -20.91
CA ASP A 47 8.30 -1.20 -20.35
C ASP A 47 7.63 -1.71 -19.07
N ASN A 48 7.10 -0.82 -18.23
CA ASN A 48 6.33 -1.21 -17.05
C ASN A 48 5.09 -2.06 -17.38
N ILE A 49 4.37 -1.73 -18.46
CA ILE A 49 3.21 -2.50 -18.91
C ILE A 49 3.65 -3.90 -19.36
N ASP A 50 4.76 -3.99 -20.10
CA ASP A 50 5.33 -5.26 -20.53
C ASP A 50 5.76 -6.12 -19.33
N GLN A 51 6.47 -5.53 -18.36
CA GLN A 51 6.91 -6.23 -17.13
C GLN A 51 5.74 -6.77 -16.31
N LEU A 52 4.66 -6.00 -16.19
CA LEU A 52 3.44 -6.46 -15.52
C LEU A 52 2.71 -7.54 -16.35
N GLY A 53 2.74 -7.44 -17.67
CA GLY A 53 2.25 -8.47 -18.59
C GLY A 53 2.95 -9.80 -18.39
N ASP A 54 4.28 -9.78 -18.36
CA ASP A 54 5.13 -10.96 -18.12
C ASP A 54 4.85 -11.59 -16.75
N PHE A 55 4.77 -10.76 -15.70
CA PHE A 55 4.41 -11.22 -14.35
C PHE A 55 3.06 -11.93 -14.32
N ARG A 56 2.02 -11.32 -14.92
CA ARG A 56 0.69 -11.92 -14.99
C ARG A 56 0.71 -13.24 -15.78
N ASP A 57 1.38 -13.25 -16.92
CA ASP A 57 1.39 -14.41 -17.80
C ASP A 57 2.15 -15.59 -17.18
N TYR A 58 3.22 -15.32 -16.41
CA TYR A 58 3.89 -16.33 -15.58
C TYR A 58 2.94 -17.00 -14.58
N TRP A 59 2.18 -16.20 -13.81
CA TRP A 59 1.27 -16.74 -12.78
C TRP A 59 -0.05 -17.29 -13.33
N ARG A 60 -0.42 -16.98 -14.58
CA ARG A 60 -1.66 -17.47 -15.22
C ARG A 60 -1.71 -18.99 -15.34
N ASP A 61 -0.55 -19.61 -15.44
CA ASP A 61 -0.40 -21.06 -15.62
C ASP A 61 -0.39 -21.82 -14.28
N SER A 62 -0.39 -21.11 -13.14
CA SER A 62 -0.54 -21.71 -11.81
C SER A 62 -1.88 -22.43 -11.66
N ALA A 63 -1.86 -23.59 -10.99
CA ALA A 63 -3.05 -24.40 -10.74
C ALA A 63 -4.13 -23.68 -9.89
N GLU A 64 -3.70 -22.75 -9.04
CA GLU A 64 -4.56 -21.96 -8.15
C GLU A 64 -4.90 -20.58 -8.72
N TYR A 65 -4.52 -20.28 -9.97
CA TYR A 65 -4.85 -19.01 -10.59
C TYR A 65 -6.37 -18.83 -10.67
N PRO A 66 -6.95 -17.73 -10.15
CA PRO A 66 -8.40 -17.59 -10.12
C PRO A 66 -9.00 -17.60 -11.53
N GLU A 67 -9.95 -18.51 -11.78
CA GLU A 67 -10.63 -18.63 -13.08
C GLU A 67 -11.33 -17.34 -13.50
N VAL A 68 -11.80 -16.56 -12.52
CA VAL A 68 -12.38 -15.23 -12.76
C VAL A 68 -11.40 -14.25 -13.38
N ASN A 69 -10.08 -14.48 -13.32
CA ASN A 69 -9.12 -13.61 -13.98
C ASN A 69 -8.87 -13.98 -15.45
N ARG A 70 -9.36 -15.14 -15.92
CA ARG A 70 -9.12 -15.57 -17.30
C ARG A 70 -10.00 -14.76 -18.25
N GLY A 71 -9.35 -13.97 -19.10
CA GLY A 71 -10.03 -13.14 -20.10
C GLY A 71 -10.63 -11.83 -19.56
N ASN A 72 -10.37 -11.50 -18.29
CA ASN A 72 -10.83 -10.26 -17.68
C ASN A 72 -9.76 -9.16 -17.72
N THR A 73 -10.23 -7.91 -17.83
CA THR A 73 -9.38 -6.72 -17.87
C THR A 73 -8.91 -6.28 -16.49
N ARG A 74 -9.64 -6.69 -15.46
CA ARG A 74 -9.27 -6.54 -14.05
C ARG A 74 -8.87 -7.91 -13.52
N VAL A 75 -7.66 -8.01 -12.99
CA VAL A 75 -7.09 -9.23 -12.43
C VAL A 75 -6.88 -9.03 -10.94
N GLU A 76 -7.31 -10.00 -10.14
CA GLU A 76 -7.14 -9.97 -8.68
C GLU A 76 -6.71 -11.32 -8.09
N TYR A 77 -5.74 -11.32 -7.19
CA TYR A 77 -5.35 -12.52 -6.43
C TYR A 77 -4.60 -12.14 -5.16
N PRO A 78 -4.55 -13.04 -4.16
CA PRO A 78 -3.83 -12.78 -2.93
C PRO A 78 -2.31 -12.74 -3.16
N VAL A 79 -1.64 -11.81 -2.49
CA VAL A 79 -0.20 -11.59 -2.57
C VAL A 79 0.40 -11.37 -1.18
N GLN A 80 1.67 -11.75 -1.05
CA GLN A 80 2.57 -11.30 -0.01
C GLN A 80 3.38 -10.12 -0.55
N VAL A 81 3.47 -9.07 0.25
CA VAL A 81 4.14 -7.82 -0.10
C VAL A 81 5.27 -7.57 0.89
N ALA A 82 6.48 -7.37 0.38
CA ALA A 82 7.63 -6.91 1.16
C ALA A 82 7.89 -5.43 0.83
N TYR A 83 7.66 -4.55 1.80
CA TYR A 83 7.79 -3.10 1.64
C TYR A 83 9.02 -2.55 2.36
N GLU A 84 9.91 -1.89 1.63
CA GLU A 84 11.14 -1.27 2.13
C GLU A 84 11.14 0.24 1.92
N LYS A 85 11.47 0.99 2.97
CA LYS A 85 11.60 2.45 2.89
C LYS A 85 12.57 2.97 3.96
N PRO A 86 13.82 3.35 3.60
CA PRO A 86 14.41 3.31 2.26
C PRO A 86 14.76 1.88 1.79
N PRO A 87 15.09 1.66 0.49
CA PRO A 87 15.59 0.37 0.01
C PRO A 87 16.82 -0.12 0.79
N GLY A 88 16.89 -1.42 1.05
CA GLY A 88 17.94 -2.04 1.87
C GLY A 88 17.69 -1.96 3.38
N SER A 89 16.58 -1.35 3.81
CA SER A 89 16.08 -1.48 5.18
C SER A 89 15.39 -2.83 5.39
N ARG A 90 15.15 -3.21 6.65
CA ARG A 90 14.39 -4.43 6.95
C ARG A 90 12.97 -4.28 6.36
N PRO A 91 12.53 -5.18 5.47
CA PRO A 91 11.21 -5.07 4.88
C PRO A 91 10.12 -5.28 5.92
N THR A 92 9.03 -4.52 5.79
CA THR A 92 7.76 -4.86 6.43
C THR A 92 6.99 -5.78 5.50
N VAL A 93 6.71 -7.00 5.96
CA VAL A 93 6.01 -8.02 5.17
C VAL A 93 4.55 -8.12 5.62
N PHE A 94 3.63 -8.16 4.66
CA PHE A 94 2.21 -8.32 4.91
C PHE A 94 1.51 -9.01 3.73
N GLU A 95 0.34 -9.56 3.97
CA GLU A 95 -0.52 -10.13 2.92
C GLU A 95 -1.67 -9.17 2.61
N THR A 96 -2.08 -9.15 1.35
CA THR A 96 -3.22 -8.36 0.87
C THR A 96 -3.72 -8.89 -0.49
N THR A 97 -4.78 -8.31 -1.03
CA THR A 97 -5.24 -8.52 -2.38
C THR A 97 -4.50 -7.58 -3.33
N PHE A 98 -3.92 -8.15 -4.39
CA PHE A 98 -3.42 -7.40 -5.53
C PHE A 98 -4.51 -7.24 -6.57
N VAL A 99 -4.64 -6.04 -7.13
CA VAL A 99 -5.55 -5.70 -8.20
C VAL A 99 -4.76 -5.01 -9.30
N THR A 100 -4.94 -5.41 -10.55
CA THR A 100 -4.33 -4.73 -11.69
C THR A 100 -5.26 -4.64 -12.89
N PHE A 101 -5.04 -3.64 -13.74
CA PHE A 101 -5.78 -3.38 -14.97
C PHE A 101 -4.89 -3.65 -16.19
N VAL A 102 -5.36 -4.50 -17.10
CA VAL A 102 -4.58 -5.02 -18.22
C VAL A 102 -5.25 -4.79 -19.59
N ASP A 103 -6.16 -3.84 -19.65
CA ASP A 103 -6.74 -3.35 -20.89
C ASP A 103 -6.06 -2.06 -21.37
N ALA A 104 -6.29 -1.68 -22.62
CA ALA A 104 -5.85 -0.40 -23.19
C ALA A 104 -6.68 0.79 -22.65
N SER A 105 -6.94 0.82 -21.35
CA SER A 105 -7.64 1.89 -20.65
C SER A 105 -6.64 2.92 -20.09
N PRO A 106 -7.11 4.09 -19.63
CA PRO A 106 -6.25 5.05 -18.94
C PRO A 106 -5.60 4.51 -17.65
N ASP A 107 -6.14 3.42 -17.11
CA ASP A 107 -5.62 2.72 -15.92
C ASP A 107 -4.72 1.53 -16.30
N GLU A 108 -4.39 1.33 -17.58
CA GLU A 108 -3.50 0.26 -18.02
C GLU A 108 -2.21 0.24 -17.20
N GLY A 109 -1.91 -0.94 -16.67
CA GLY A 109 -0.75 -1.21 -15.85
C GLY A 109 -0.80 -0.64 -14.44
N ARG A 110 -1.90 0.00 -14.03
CA ARG A 110 -2.07 0.45 -12.64
C ARG A 110 -2.23 -0.76 -11.72
N ILE A 111 -1.56 -0.68 -10.58
CA ILE A 111 -1.60 -1.70 -9.53
C ILE A 111 -2.20 -1.09 -8.27
N GLU A 112 -3.11 -1.80 -7.63
CA GLU A 112 -3.68 -1.44 -6.34
C GLU A 112 -3.53 -2.62 -5.37
N LEU A 113 -3.18 -2.30 -4.13
CA LEU A 113 -3.15 -3.22 -3.01
C LEU A 113 -4.28 -2.84 -2.06
N GLU A 114 -5.12 -3.80 -1.70
CA GLU A 114 -6.22 -3.53 -0.78
C GLU A 114 -5.71 -3.20 0.63
N GLU A 115 -6.45 -2.35 1.34
CA GLU A 115 -6.17 -2.08 2.76
C GLU A 115 -6.56 -3.28 3.63
N THR A 116 -5.84 -3.45 4.73
CA THR A 116 -6.17 -4.42 5.77
C THR A 116 -6.04 -3.75 7.14
N ASP A 117 -6.44 -4.43 8.21
CA ASP A 117 -6.26 -3.92 9.58
C ASP A 117 -4.80 -3.60 9.93
N ARG A 118 -3.84 -4.18 9.19
CA ARG A 118 -2.40 -4.01 9.41
C ARG A 118 -1.76 -3.03 8.42
N VAL A 119 -2.44 -2.70 7.33
CA VAL A 119 -1.89 -2.01 6.16
C VAL A 119 -2.88 -0.95 5.68
N SER A 120 -2.51 0.32 5.78
CA SER A 120 -3.34 1.44 5.30
C SER A 120 -2.56 2.40 4.41
N VAL A 121 -3.26 3.11 3.53
CA VAL A 121 -2.74 4.17 2.64
C VAL A 121 -2.12 5.34 3.40
N ASN A 122 -2.48 5.49 4.68
CA ASN A 122 -1.88 6.50 5.56
C ASN A 122 -0.45 6.14 5.96
N ARG A 123 -0.10 4.84 5.95
CA ARG A 123 1.21 4.33 6.36
C ARG A 123 2.05 3.82 5.20
N TYR A 124 1.41 3.25 4.18
CA TYR A 124 2.06 2.61 3.03
C TYR A 124 1.58 3.23 1.72
N HIS A 125 2.42 3.15 0.70
CA HIS A 125 2.01 3.42 -0.67
C HIS A 125 1.33 2.15 -1.20
N LEU A 126 0.05 2.21 -1.55
CA LEU A 126 -0.72 1.02 -1.95
C LEU A 126 -1.24 1.07 -3.40
N GLY A 127 -1.12 2.21 -4.08
CA GLY A 127 -1.53 2.35 -5.47
C GLY A 127 -0.34 2.80 -6.31
N TYR A 128 0.01 2.05 -7.34
CA TYR A 128 1.15 2.31 -8.20
C TYR A 128 0.68 2.54 -9.62
N SER A 129 1.30 3.50 -10.30
CA SER A 129 1.04 3.82 -11.70
C SER A 129 2.32 3.66 -12.52
N PRO A 130 2.22 3.06 -13.72
CA PRO A 130 3.38 2.86 -14.60
C PRO A 130 3.98 4.18 -15.09
N ARG A 131 3.32 5.32 -14.85
CA ARG A 131 3.83 6.65 -15.22
C ARG A 131 4.76 7.26 -14.18
N PHE A 132 4.77 6.73 -12.96
CA PHE A 132 5.47 7.32 -11.81
C PHE A 132 6.34 6.34 -11.03
N GLN A 133 6.18 5.04 -11.25
CA GLN A 133 6.95 3.97 -10.62
C GLN A 133 7.56 3.08 -11.69
N THR A 134 8.70 2.46 -11.37
CA THR A 134 9.35 1.47 -12.24
C THR A 134 8.97 0.07 -11.77
N TYR A 135 8.58 -0.78 -12.71
CA TYR A 135 8.24 -2.18 -12.51
C TYR A 135 9.33 -3.05 -13.11
N VAL A 136 9.69 -4.13 -12.41
CA VAL A 136 10.62 -5.14 -12.89
C VAL A 136 10.09 -6.49 -12.44
N PHE A 137 9.79 -7.37 -13.38
CA PHE A 137 9.44 -8.74 -13.08
C PHE A 137 10.72 -9.59 -12.94
N ASP A 138 10.84 -10.29 -11.82
CA ASP A 138 11.89 -11.27 -11.59
C ASP A 138 11.31 -12.69 -11.74
N PRO A 139 11.56 -13.37 -12.88
CA PRO A 139 11.02 -14.72 -13.11
C PRO A 139 11.69 -15.80 -12.25
N SER A 140 12.84 -15.50 -11.62
CA SER A 140 13.50 -16.47 -10.76
C SER A 140 12.80 -16.60 -9.40
N ASP A 141 12.32 -15.48 -8.87
CA ASP A 141 11.55 -15.42 -7.62
C ASP A 141 10.03 -15.40 -7.87
N GLY A 142 9.59 -15.23 -9.12
CA GLY A 142 8.19 -15.01 -9.48
C GLY A 142 7.63 -13.69 -8.92
N ALA A 143 8.49 -12.73 -8.57
CA ALA A 143 8.09 -11.51 -7.88
C ALA A 143 8.05 -10.31 -8.83
N LEU A 144 7.05 -9.44 -8.64
CA LEU A 144 7.02 -8.12 -9.26
C LEU A 144 7.65 -7.09 -8.32
N LEU A 145 8.73 -6.47 -8.75
CA LEU A 145 9.44 -5.42 -8.03
C LEU A 145 8.95 -4.06 -8.49
N ILE A 146 8.50 -3.24 -7.57
CA ILE A 146 8.09 -1.86 -7.80
C ILE A 146 9.02 -0.93 -7.04
N SER A 147 9.50 0.12 -7.70
CA SER A 147 10.33 1.15 -7.08
C SER A 147 9.84 2.55 -7.44
N GLY A 148 10.08 3.49 -6.53
CA GLY A 148 9.70 4.87 -6.74
C GLY A 148 10.09 5.77 -5.57
N ILE A 149 9.58 7.01 -5.62
CA ILE A 149 9.75 8.00 -4.56
C ILE A 149 8.41 8.14 -3.83
N ALA A 150 8.42 8.14 -2.50
CA ALA A 150 7.22 8.32 -1.69
C ALA A 150 6.86 9.81 -1.55
N LYS A 151 5.68 10.11 -0.98
CA LYS A 151 5.19 11.49 -0.78
C LYS A 151 6.13 12.37 0.05
N ASP A 152 6.91 11.77 0.95
CA ASP A 152 7.93 12.44 1.77
C ASP A 152 9.30 12.54 1.06
N GLY A 153 9.36 12.26 -0.24
CA GLY A 153 10.58 12.36 -1.05
C GLY A 153 11.56 11.21 -0.86
N LYS A 154 11.26 10.22 -0.01
CA LYS A 154 12.16 9.08 0.24
C LYS A 154 11.94 7.96 -0.79
N PRO A 155 13.01 7.34 -1.31
CA PRO A 155 12.86 6.18 -2.17
C PRO A 155 12.22 5.02 -1.39
N TYR A 156 11.50 4.16 -2.09
CA TYR A 156 10.95 2.93 -1.56
C TYR A 156 11.10 1.81 -2.60
N ARG A 157 11.02 0.56 -2.11
CA ARG A 157 10.96 -0.65 -2.93
C ARG A 157 9.85 -1.55 -2.38
N VAL A 158 9.11 -2.18 -3.28
CA VAL A 158 8.04 -3.12 -2.96
C VAL A 158 8.27 -4.37 -3.79
N ALA A 159 8.31 -5.53 -3.15
CA ALA A 159 8.22 -6.81 -3.85
C ALA A 159 6.82 -7.38 -3.64
N ILE A 160 6.15 -7.74 -4.72
CA ILE A 160 4.82 -8.35 -4.72
C ILE A 160 4.99 -9.79 -5.21
N LEU A 161 4.60 -10.75 -4.39
CA LEU A 161 4.68 -12.18 -4.68
C LEU A 161 3.31 -12.80 -4.46
N PRO A 162 2.69 -13.44 -5.46
CA PRO A 162 1.45 -14.18 -5.27
C PRO A 162 1.59 -15.27 -4.21
N THR A 163 0.53 -15.46 -3.41
CA THR A 163 0.51 -16.53 -2.38
C THR A 163 -0.03 -17.86 -2.91
N ILE A 164 -0.31 -17.93 -4.22
CA ILE A 164 -0.66 -19.16 -4.94
C ILE A 164 0.60 -19.95 -5.31
N SER A 165 0.46 -21.25 -5.61
CA SER A 165 1.59 -22.08 -6.05
C SER A 165 2.14 -21.61 -7.40
N PRO A 166 3.47 -21.51 -7.57
CA PRO A 166 4.07 -21.20 -8.87
C PRO A 166 3.76 -22.28 -9.93
N PRO A 167 3.85 -21.94 -11.23
CA PRO A 167 3.62 -22.89 -12.33
C PRO A 167 4.64 -24.05 -12.37
#